data_AF-A0A966MUP5-F1
#
_entry.id   AF-A0A966MUP5-F1
#
_cell.length_a   1.000
_cell.length_b   1.000
_cell.length_c   1.000
_cell.angle_alpha   90.00
_cell.angle_beta   90.00
_cell.angle_gamma   90.00
#
_symmetry.space_group_name_H-M   'P 1'
#
loop_
_entity.id
_entity.type
_entity.pdbx_description
1 polymer ?
#
loop_
_entity_poly.entity_id
_entity_poly.type
_entity_poly.pdbx_seq_one_letter_code
_entity_poly.pdbx_strand_id
1 'polypeptide(L)'
;MNQVKNRLQSLGLLDRTFALASDDDLKSMIDALDEEHLDALAELIETEVDVESVRSAITTGRLDGTMEGAAMVLTDACLADCIEQLGDSADHPSSEDLREVLPGLIERHGLAANRIMLASTVAGEAPAAAIIRDLLKNDDIVALPPAESKSVIPTPTSGDDRDDAEREAVRERRREAKARKQAEAKARREQAARAKRR
;
A
#
# COMPACT_ATOMS: atom_id res chain seq x y z
N MET A 1 11.40 -4.96 -14.45
CA MET A 1 10.87 -4.36 -13.20
C MET A 1 10.05 -5.45 -12.51
N ASN A 2 10.17 -5.66 -11.20
CA ASN A 2 9.48 -6.78 -10.54
C ASN A 2 8.04 -6.36 -10.20
N GLN A 3 7.05 -6.83 -10.97
CA GLN A 3 5.63 -6.48 -10.80
C GLN A 3 5.15 -6.71 -9.36
N VAL A 4 5.53 -7.85 -8.76
CA VAL A 4 5.20 -8.18 -7.36
C VAL A 4 5.75 -7.13 -6.38
N LYS A 5 6.96 -6.61 -6.64
CA LYS A 5 7.55 -5.57 -5.79
C LYS A 5 6.78 -4.25 -5.89
N ASN A 6 6.43 -3.83 -7.10
CA ASN A 6 5.66 -2.60 -7.31
C ASN A 6 4.29 -2.70 -6.64
N ARG A 7 3.64 -3.86 -6.79
CA ARG A 7 2.37 -4.17 -6.15
C ARG A 7 2.42 -4.01 -4.63
N LEU A 8 3.38 -4.69 -3.99
CA LEU A 8 3.55 -4.61 -2.53
C LEU A 8 3.86 -3.18 -2.04
N GLN A 9 4.53 -2.37 -2.85
CA GLN A 9 4.79 -0.97 -2.55
C GLN A 9 3.52 -0.12 -2.63
N SER A 10 2.69 -0.29 -3.66
CA SER A 10 1.40 0.40 -3.76
C SER A 10 0.46 0.00 -2.64
N LEU A 11 0.38 -1.29 -2.30
CA LEU A 11 -0.40 -1.77 -1.15
C LEU A 11 0.10 -1.19 0.17
N GLY A 12 1.42 -1.02 0.32
CA GLY A 12 1.99 -0.36 1.50
C GLY A 12 1.70 1.13 1.60
N LEU A 13 1.49 1.78 0.46
CA LEU A 13 1.05 3.17 0.44
C LEU A 13 -0.42 3.29 0.89
N LEU A 14 -1.29 2.44 0.35
CA LEU A 14 -2.72 2.38 0.71
C LEU A 14 -2.94 2.01 2.19
N ASP A 15 -2.24 0.99 2.68
CA ASP A 15 -2.26 0.62 4.11
C ASP A 15 -1.89 1.80 5.01
N ARG A 16 -0.91 2.62 4.60
CA ARG A 16 -0.50 3.82 5.35
C ARG A 16 -1.56 4.90 5.36
N THR A 17 -2.36 5.07 4.30
CA THR A 17 -3.44 6.06 4.31
C THR A 17 -4.56 5.65 5.26
N PHE A 18 -4.90 4.36 5.31
CA PHE A 18 -5.84 3.84 6.31
C PHE A 18 -5.31 3.95 7.74
N ALA A 19 -4.03 3.68 7.97
CA ALA A 19 -3.42 3.82 9.30
C ALA A 19 -3.40 5.28 9.82
N LEU A 20 -3.50 6.27 8.92
CA LEU A 20 -3.55 7.68 9.26
C LEU A 20 -4.97 8.23 9.39
N ALA A 21 -5.95 7.62 8.72
CA ALA A 21 -7.36 7.96 8.87
C ALA A 21 -7.80 7.64 10.31
N SER A 22 -8.52 8.56 10.95
CA SER A 22 -9.14 8.33 12.25
C SER A 22 -10.40 7.47 12.13
N ASP A 23 -10.94 7.01 13.26
CA ASP A 23 -12.20 6.29 13.28
C ASP A 23 -13.38 7.21 12.91
N ASP A 24 -13.31 8.50 13.22
CA ASP A 24 -14.29 9.50 12.79
C ASP A 24 -14.24 9.72 11.27
N ASP A 25 -13.04 9.69 10.67
CA ASP A 25 -12.89 9.75 9.21
C ASP A 25 -13.53 8.52 8.54
N LEU A 26 -13.24 7.32 9.06
CA LEU A 26 -13.84 6.08 8.56
C LEU A 26 -15.36 6.08 8.72
N LYS A 27 -15.85 6.51 9.88
CA LYS A 27 -17.28 6.64 10.13
C LYS A 27 -17.93 7.58 9.12
N SER A 28 -17.33 8.74 8.87
CA SER A 28 -17.86 9.72 7.91
C SER A 28 -17.92 9.16 6.49
N MET A 29 -16.92 8.37 6.08
CA MET A 29 -16.94 7.69 4.77
C MET A 29 -18.04 6.63 4.71
N ILE A 30 -18.21 5.81 5.76
CA ILE A 30 -19.27 4.79 5.85
C ILE A 30 -20.66 5.45 5.83
N ASP A 31 -20.88 6.48 6.64
CA ASP A 31 -22.17 7.18 6.73
C ASP A 31 -22.55 7.90 5.42
N ALA A 32 -21.57 8.17 4.54
CA ALA A 32 -21.78 8.80 3.24
C ALA A 32 -22.10 7.81 2.11
N LEU A 33 -21.93 6.50 2.35
CA LEU A 33 -22.27 5.47 1.37
C LEU A 33 -23.79 5.36 1.20
N ASP A 34 -24.23 5.16 -0.03
CA ASP A 34 -25.61 4.74 -0.29
C ASP A 34 -25.82 3.25 0.01
N GLU A 35 -27.07 2.79 -0.08
CA GLU A 35 -27.44 1.40 0.22
C GLU A 35 -26.70 0.38 -0.67
N GLU A 36 -26.47 0.71 -1.95
CA GLU A 36 -25.77 -0.18 -2.88
C GLU A 36 -24.30 -0.34 -2.49
N HIS A 37 -23.62 0.76 -2.15
CA HIS A 37 -22.23 0.72 -1.71
C HIS A 37 -22.07 0.08 -0.33
N LEU A 38 -23.02 0.27 0.58
CA LEU A 38 -23.03 -0.40 1.89
C LEU A 38 -23.18 -1.91 1.72
N ASP A 39 -24.11 -2.37 0.87
CA ASP A 39 -24.29 -3.79 0.58
C ASP A 39 -23.04 -4.39 -0.07
N ALA A 40 -22.44 -3.70 -1.04
CA ALA A 40 -21.21 -4.13 -1.68
C ALA A 40 -20.04 -4.24 -0.68
N LEU A 41 -19.92 -3.27 0.24
CA LEU A 41 -18.91 -3.32 1.29
C LEU A 41 -19.18 -4.46 2.27
N ALA A 42 -20.44 -4.69 2.66
CA ALA A 42 -20.85 -5.77 3.55
C ALA A 42 -20.55 -7.15 2.97
N GLU A 43 -20.84 -7.35 1.67
CA GLU A 43 -20.50 -8.57 0.95
C GLU A 43 -18.98 -8.78 0.92
N LEU A 44 -18.22 -7.71 0.65
CA LEU A 44 -16.77 -7.77 0.57
C LEU A 44 -16.10 -8.13 1.90
N ILE A 45 -16.59 -7.57 3.02
CA ILE A 45 -16.03 -7.84 4.37
C ILE A 45 -16.70 -9.02 5.08
N GLU A 46 -17.72 -9.61 4.45
CA GLU A 46 -18.51 -10.75 4.94
C GLU A 46 -19.17 -10.51 6.31
N THR A 47 -19.52 -9.26 6.64
CA THR A 47 -20.15 -8.86 7.90
C THR A 47 -20.85 -7.50 7.80
N GLU A 48 -21.59 -7.13 8.84
CA GLU A 48 -22.17 -5.78 8.98
C GLU A 48 -21.08 -4.70 8.95
N VAL A 49 -21.39 -3.59 8.27
CA VAL A 49 -20.45 -2.49 8.06
C VAL A 49 -20.49 -1.54 9.24
N ASP A 50 -19.40 -1.53 10.01
CA ASP A 50 -19.09 -0.52 11.00
C ASP A 50 -17.58 -0.22 10.96
N VAL A 51 -17.13 0.75 11.76
CA VAL A 51 -15.71 1.15 11.76
C VAL A 51 -14.79 0.01 12.17
N GLU A 52 -15.20 -0.81 13.16
CA GLU A 52 -14.38 -1.91 13.68
C GLU A 52 -14.24 -3.02 12.64
N SER A 53 -15.34 -3.41 12.00
CA SER A 53 -15.35 -4.45 10.97
C SER A 53 -14.54 -4.02 9.73
N VAL A 54 -14.69 -2.77 9.29
CA VAL A 54 -13.90 -2.21 8.20
C VAL A 54 -12.41 -2.15 8.54
N ARG A 55 -12.04 -1.71 9.76
CA ARG A 55 -10.64 -1.71 10.25
C ARG A 55 -10.04 -3.11 10.23
N SER A 56 -10.79 -4.09 10.73
CA SER A 56 -10.39 -5.49 10.76
C SER A 56 -10.12 -6.01 9.34
N ALA A 57 -11.09 -5.79 8.44
CA ALA A 57 -11.01 -6.22 7.05
C ALA A 57 -9.83 -5.59 6.29
N ILE A 58 -9.57 -4.29 6.48
CA ILE A 58 -8.39 -3.62 5.89
C ILE A 58 -7.08 -4.25 6.38
N THR A 59 -7.00 -4.56 7.67
CA THR A 59 -5.80 -5.09 8.31
C THR A 59 -5.47 -6.50 7.82
N THR A 60 -6.47 -7.37 7.70
CA THR A 60 -6.30 -8.77 7.27
C THR A 60 -6.29 -8.92 5.75
N GLY A 61 -7.02 -8.06 5.06
CA GLY A 61 -7.35 -8.12 3.64
C GLY A 61 -6.30 -7.58 2.66
N ARG A 62 -5.05 -7.44 3.12
CA ARG A 62 -3.99 -6.81 2.32
C ARG A 62 -3.55 -7.68 1.13
N LEU A 63 -3.63 -9.00 1.26
CA LEU A 63 -3.08 -9.94 0.26
C LEU A 63 -4.16 -10.59 -0.63
N ASP A 64 -5.43 -10.55 -0.21
CA ASP A 64 -6.56 -11.11 -0.96
C ASP A 64 -7.33 -10.07 -1.79
N GLY A 65 -7.01 -8.78 -1.63
CA GLY A 65 -7.62 -7.67 -2.36
C GLY A 65 -8.75 -6.97 -1.62
N THR A 66 -9.18 -7.48 -0.46
CA THR A 66 -10.26 -6.89 0.35
C THR A 66 -9.94 -5.45 0.75
N MET A 67 -8.69 -5.14 1.12
CA MET A 67 -8.28 -3.76 1.46
C MET A 67 -8.48 -2.79 0.29
N GLU A 68 -8.25 -3.25 -0.94
CA GLU A 68 -8.39 -2.42 -2.12
C GLU A 68 -9.84 -2.28 -2.55
N GLY A 69 -10.60 -3.38 -2.49
CA GLY A 69 -12.05 -3.34 -2.68
C GLY A 69 -12.69 -2.34 -1.72
N ALA A 70 -12.33 -2.42 -0.43
CA ALA A 70 -12.85 -1.51 0.58
C ALA A 70 -12.44 -0.06 0.28
N ALA A 71 -11.20 0.18 -0.13
CA ALA A 71 -10.75 1.51 -0.54
C ALA A 71 -11.52 2.07 -1.73
N MET A 72 -11.79 1.23 -2.74
CA MET A 72 -12.58 1.63 -3.91
C MET A 72 -14.00 2.02 -3.49
N VAL A 73 -14.69 1.18 -2.72
CA VAL A 73 -16.07 1.44 -2.28
C VAL A 73 -16.14 2.67 -1.37
N LEU A 74 -15.27 2.75 -0.35
CA LEU A 74 -15.26 3.87 0.62
C LEU A 74 -14.95 5.22 -0.02
N THR A 75 -14.34 5.24 -1.20
CA THR A 75 -13.94 6.48 -1.86
C THR A 75 -14.58 6.70 -3.22
N ASP A 76 -15.58 5.90 -3.59
CA ASP A 76 -16.22 5.96 -4.91
C ASP A 76 -16.75 7.37 -5.22
N ALA A 77 -17.56 7.94 -4.32
CA ALA A 77 -18.08 9.30 -4.47
C ALA A 77 -16.97 10.38 -4.57
N CYS A 78 -15.87 10.20 -3.84
CA CYS A 78 -14.73 11.11 -3.89
C CYS A 78 -13.98 11.01 -5.24
N LEU A 79 -13.83 9.78 -5.77
CA LEU A 79 -13.23 9.54 -7.07
C LEU A 79 -14.12 10.06 -8.21
N ALA A 80 -15.44 9.84 -8.13
CA ALA A 80 -16.40 10.33 -9.11
C ALA A 80 -16.37 11.87 -9.22
N ASP A 81 -16.38 12.57 -8.08
CA ASP A 81 -16.25 14.03 -8.02
C ASP A 81 -14.88 14.52 -8.54
N CYS A 82 -13.81 13.78 -8.25
CA CYS A 82 -12.49 14.07 -8.80
C CYS A 82 -12.47 13.97 -10.33
N ILE A 83 -13.05 12.90 -10.89
CA ILE A 83 -13.18 12.68 -12.34
C ILE A 83 -14.02 13.79 -12.97
N GLU A 84 -15.16 14.15 -12.36
CA GLU A 84 -16.03 15.21 -12.84
C GLU A 84 -15.31 16.56 -12.91
N GLN A 85 -14.57 16.93 -11.86
CA GLN A 85 -13.83 18.19 -11.82
C GLN A 85 -12.62 18.23 -12.76
N LEU A 86 -11.95 17.08 -12.98
CA LEU A 86 -10.86 16.99 -13.94
C LEU A 86 -11.35 17.04 -15.39
N GLY A 87 -12.60 16.65 -15.65
CA GLY A 87 -13.21 16.66 -16.98
C GLY A 87 -12.37 15.90 -18.00
N ASP A 88 -12.05 16.54 -19.13
CA ASP A 88 -11.28 15.93 -20.22
C ASP A 88 -9.86 15.47 -19.79
N SER A 89 -9.34 15.99 -18.68
CA SER A 89 -8.03 15.60 -18.14
C SER A 89 -8.10 14.37 -17.24
N ALA A 90 -9.28 13.82 -16.92
CA ALA A 90 -9.43 12.76 -15.89
C ALA A 90 -8.61 11.49 -16.16
N ASP A 91 -8.46 11.08 -17.43
CA ASP A 91 -7.67 9.90 -17.81
C ASP A 91 -6.15 10.13 -17.64
N HIS A 92 -5.71 11.37 -17.83
CA HIS A 92 -4.29 11.76 -17.87
C HIS A 92 -4.04 13.11 -17.18
N PRO A 93 -4.37 13.26 -15.89
CA PRO A 93 -4.26 14.54 -15.22
C PRO A 93 -2.78 14.85 -14.95
N SER A 94 -2.44 16.13 -15.05
CA SER A 94 -1.15 16.65 -14.59
C SER A 94 -1.15 16.84 -13.08
N SER A 95 0.04 17.09 -12.50
CA SER A 95 0.14 17.48 -11.10
C SER A 95 -0.53 18.83 -10.81
N GLU A 96 -0.64 19.71 -11.80
CA GLU A 96 -1.30 21.01 -11.65
C GLU A 96 -2.82 20.84 -11.62
N ASP A 97 -3.38 20.04 -12.53
CA ASP A 97 -4.82 19.72 -12.56
C ASP A 97 -5.27 19.12 -11.22
N LEU A 98 -4.52 18.15 -10.69
CA LEU A 98 -4.82 17.54 -9.39
C LEU A 98 -4.75 18.58 -8.25
N ARG A 99 -3.74 19.45 -8.22
CA ARG A 99 -3.63 20.48 -7.17
C ARG A 99 -4.74 21.52 -7.24
N GLU A 100 -5.28 21.78 -8.42
CA GLU A 100 -6.41 22.69 -8.60
C GLU A 100 -7.70 22.11 -7.99
N VAL A 101 -7.98 20.82 -8.22
CA VAL A 101 -9.23 20.19 -7.79
C VAL A 101 -9.20 19.69 -6.34
N LEU A 102 -8.03 19.30 -5.82
CA LEU A 102 -7.88 18.68 -4.50
C LEU A 102 -8.41 19.52 -3.34
N PRO A 103 -8.19 20.85 -3.25
CA PRO A 103 -8.73 21.66 -2.17
C PRO A 103 -10.26 21.55 -2.04
N GLY A 104 -10.98 21.66 -3.15
CA GLY A 104 -12.43 21.53 -3.17
C GLY A 104 -12.91 20.12 -2.81
N LEU A 105 -12.19 19.09 -3.27
CA LEU A 105 -12.49 17.70 -2.90
C LEU A 105 -12.27 17.45 -1.40
N ILE A 106 -11.24 18.05 -0.80
CA ILE A 106 -10.93 17.91 0.62
C ILE A 106 -11.99 18.60 1.47
N GLU A 107 -12.50 19.75 1.04
CA GLU A 107 -13.61 20.42 1.72
C GLU A 107 -14.89 19.57 1.73
N ARG A 108 -15.16 18.80 0.66
CA ARG A 108 -16.38 17.98 0.53
C ARG A 108 -16.26 16.58 1.15
N HIS A 109 -15.13 15.91 0.95
CA HIS A 109 -14.95 14.50 1.32
C HIS A 109 -13.98 14.30 2.48
N GLY A 110 -13.28 15.35 2.91
CA GLY A 110 -12.24 15.27 3.93
C GLY A 110 -10.89 14.78 3.40
N LEU A 111 -9.84 15.07 4.16
CA LEU A 111 -8.46 14.78 3.76
C LEU A 111 -8.15 13.27 3.73
N ALA A 112 -8.73 12.50 4.65
CA ALA A 112 -8.52 11.06 4.73
C ALA A 112 -9.06 10.33 3.48
N ALA A 113 -10.30 10.63 3.08
CA ALA A 113 -10.90 10.07 1.87
C ALA A 113 -10.08 10.39 0.63
N ASN A 114 -9.64 11.65 0.47
CA ASN A 114 -8.79 12.06 -0.65
C ASN A 114 -7.45 11.30 -0.69
N ARG A 115 -6.78 11.13 0.46
CA ARG A 115 -5.54 10.34 0.53
C ARG A 115 -5.76 8.87 0.20
N ILE A 116 -6.85 8.26 0.70
CA ILE A 116 -7.20 6.87 0.40
C ILE A 116 -7.55 6.71 -1.08
N MET A 117 -8.35 7.61 -1.65
CA MET A 117 -8.70 7.63 -3.08
C MET A 117 -7.44 7.69 -3.96
N LEU A 118 -6.57 8.65 -3.70
CA LEU A 118 -5.28 8.79 -4.39
C LEU A 118 -4.41 7.52 -4.24
N ALA A 119 -4.30 6.95 -3.04
CA ALA A 119 -3.52 5.72 -2.85
C ALA A 119 -4.16 4.49 -3.53
N SER A 120 -5.50 4.43 -3.58
CA SER A 120 -6.26 3.37 -4.24
C SER A 120 -6.03 3.40 -5.76
N THR A 121 -6.04 4.58 -6.39
CA THR A 121 -5.71 4.70 -7.83
C THR A 121 -4.28 4.26 -8.16
N VAL A 122 -3.33 4.46 -7.23
CA VAL A 122 -1.95 3.93 -7.36
C VAL A 122 -1.92 2.41 -7.22
N ALA A 123 -2.74 1.83 -6.32
CA ALA A 123 -2.86 0.38 -6.15
C ALA A 123 -3.50 -0.31 -7.36
N GLY A 124 -4.48 0.34 -7.98
CA GLY A 124 -5.12 -0.06 -9.24
C GLY A 124 -4.30 0.22 -10.51
N GLU A 125 -3.06 0.69 -10.38
CA GLU A 125 -2.12 0.94 -11.48
C GLU A 125 -2.64 1.95 -12.54
N ALA A 126 -3.43 2.95 -12.11
CA ALA A 126 -3.94 4.00 -13.00
C ALA A 126 -2.79 4.75 -13.73
N PRO A 127 -3.03 5.31 -14.94
CA PRO A 127 -2.00 6.06 -15.68
C PRO A 127 -1.35 7.19 -14.87
N ALA A 128 -2.11 7.82 -13.98
CA ALA A 128 -1.66 8.89 -13.09
C ALA A 128 -0.82 8.42 -11.89
N ALA A 129 -0.62 7.11 -11.68
CA ALA A 129 -0.01 6.55 -10.47
C ALA A 129 1.40 7.08 -10.16
N ALA A 130 2.16 7.51 -11.16
CA ALA A 130 3.47 8.14 -10.94
C ALA A 130 3.34 9.54 -10.33
N ILE A 131 2.44 10.36 -10.87
CA ILE A 131 2.15 11.72 -10.39
C ILE A 131 1.53 11.66 -8.99
N ILE A 132 0.58 10.77 -8.77
CA ILE A 132 -0.11 10.65 -7.49
C ILE A 132 0.84 10.19 -6.38
N ARG A 133 1.77 9.27 -6.67
CA ARG A 133 2.83 8.89 -5.72
C ARG A 133 3.73 10.05 -5.33
N ASP A 134 4.00 10.95 -6.28
CA ASP A 134 4.79 12.15 -6.00
C ASP A 134 4.02 13.12 -5.11
N LEU A 135 2.73 13.34 -5.38
CA LEU A 135 1.85 14.17 -4.54
C LEU A 135 1.77 13.63 -3.11
N LEU A 136 1.48 12.34 -2.93
CA LEU A 136 1.41 11.69 -1.61
C LEU A 136 2.75 11.70 -0.85
N LYS A 137 3.84 12.08 -1.49
CA LYS A 137 5.16 12.21 -0.88
C LYS A 137 5.55 13.66 -0.60
N ASN A 138 5.23 14.58 -1.51
CA ASN A 138 5.84 15.91 -1.56
C ASN A 138 4.84 17.07 -1.57
N ASP A 139 3.54 16.82 -1.76
CA ASP A 139 2.53 17.88 -1.83
C ASP A 139 2.22 18.48 -0.45
N ASP A 140 2.03 19.80 -0.38
CA ASP A 140 1.83 20.51 0.88
C ASP A 140 0.54 20.10 1.62
N ILE A 141 -0.47 19.62 0.89
CA ILE A 141 -1.78 19.29 1.45
C ILE A 141 -1.91 17.78 1.66
N VAL A 142 -1.69 17.00 0.59
CA VAL A 142 -1.99 15.56 0.62
C VAL A 142 -0.82 14.67 1.01
N ALA A 143 0.41 15.19 1.12
CA ALA A 143 1.56 14.36 1.49
C ALA A 143 1.33 13.62 2.81
N LEU A 144 1.76 12.37 2.84
CA LEU A 144 1.66 11.53 4.02
C LEU A 144 2.81 11.86 4.99
N PRO A 145 2.51 12.14 6.27
CA PRO A 145 3.53 12.46 7.28
C PRO A 145 4.52 11.29 7.44
N PRO A 146 5.83 11.54 7.58
CA PRO A 146 6.87 10.51 7.59
C PRO A 146 6.44 9.27 8.40
N ALA A 147 6.54 8.09 7.79
CA ALA A 147 6.17 6.87 8.48
C ALA A 147 7.03 6.74 9.75
N GLU A 148 6.39 6.66 10.91
CA GLU A 148 7.12 6.33 12.13
C GLU A 148 7.82 5.01 11.91
N SER A 149 9.11 4.95 12.23
CA SER A 149 9.82 3.67 12.25
C SER A 149 9.21 2.86 13.37
N LYS A 150 8.19 2.06 13.06
CA LYS A 150 7.67 1.03 13.94
C LYS A 150 8.90 0.21 14.34
N SER A 151 9.32 0.37 15.59
CA SER A 151 10.33 -0.49 16.19
C SER A 151 9.80 -1.90 15.97
N VAL A 152 10.51 -2.69 15.17
CA VAL A 152 10.23 -4.12 15.04
C VAL A 152 10.69 -4.76 16.34
N ILE A 153 9.98 -4.46 17.44
CA ILE A 153 9.93 -5.36 18.57
C ILE A 153 9.04 -6.47 18.05
N PRO A 154 9.57 -7.68 17.82
CA PRO A 154 8.73 -8.80 17.48
C PRO A 154 7.70 -8.93 18.59
N THR A 155 6.41 -8.82 18.25
CA THR A 155 5.35 -9.24 19.16
C THR A 155 5.71 -10.66 19.61
N PRO A 156 5.78 -10.97 20.91
CA PRO A 156 5.95 -12.34 21.34
C PRO A 156 4.72 -13.09 20.81
N THR A 157 4.93 -13.91 19.78
CA THR A 157 3.92 -14.83 19.29
C THR A 157 3.68 -15.81 20.42
N SER A 158 2.55 -15.67 21.10
CA SER A 158 2.05 -16.70 22.00
C SER A 158 1.82 -17.97 21.18
N GLY A 159 2.74 -18.93 21.30
CA GLY A 159 2.59 -20.31 20.86
C GLY A 159 3.20 -20.66 19.49
N ASP A 160 4.41 -21.20 19.48
CA ASP A 160 4.71 -22.60 19.12
C ASP A 160 6.25 -22.77 19.08
N ASP A 161 6.83 -23.46 20.06
CA ASP A 161 8.28 -23.73 20.16
C ASP A 161 8.82 -24.62 19.00
N ARG A 162 7.94 -25.02 18.06
CA ARG A 162 8.28 -25.82 16.87
C ARG A 162 8.96 -25.04 15.75
N ASP A 163 8.94 -23.70 15.78
CA ASP A 163 9.35 -22.87 14.64
C ASP A 163 10.82 -22.40 14.66
N ASP A 164 11.51 -22.49 15.79
CA ASP A 164 12.89 -21.99 15.93
C ASP A 164 13.93 -22.90 15.27
N ALA A 165 13.75 -24.22 15.37
CA ALA A 165 14.63 -25.21 14.74
C ALA A 165 14.63 -25.10 13.20
N GLU A 166 13.48 -24.80 12.60
CA GLU A 166 13.35 -24.66 11.16
C GLU A 166 13.98 -23.36 10.65
N ARG A 167 13.85 -22.27 11.43
CA ARG A 167 14.47 -20.96 11.15
C ARG A 167 15.99 -21.02 11.26
N GLU A 168 16.53 -21.75 12.24
CA GLU A 168 17.98 -22.00 12.34
C GLU A 168 18.49 -22.85 11.17
N ALA A 169 17.79 -23.93 10.81
CA ALA A 169 18.14 -24.76 9.66
C ALA A 169 18.13 -23.98 8.33
N VAL A 170 17.22 -23.01 8.17
CA VAL A 170 17.20 -22.12 6.98
C VAL A 170 18.36 -21.11 7.03
N ARG A 171 18.73 -20.59 8.21
CA ARG A 171 19.88 -19.68 8.37
C ARG A 171 21.20 -20.39 8.09
N GLU A 172 21.37 -21.62 8.55
CA GLU A 172 22.56 -22.43 8.27
C GLU A 172 22.68 -22.77 6.78
N ARG A 173 21.60 -23.26 6.15
CA ARG A 173 21.57 -23.51 4.70
C ARG A 173 21.93 -22.26 3.88
N ARG A 174 21.51 -21.07 4.33
CA ARG A 174 21.89 -19.80 3.69
C ARG A 174 23.36 -19.41 3.91
N ARG A 175 23.93 -19.71 5.07
CA ARG A 175 25.36 -19.46 5.37
C ARG A 175 26.26 -20.38 4.56
N GLU A 176 25.92 -21.66 4.47
CA GLU A 176 26.65 -22.65 3.66
C GLU A 176 26.60 -22.32 2.16
N ALA A 177 25.43 -21.95 1.65
CA ALA A 177 25.28 -21.53 0.26
C ALA A 177 26.09 -20.26 -0.06
N LYS A 178 26.17 -19.30 0.88
CA LYS A 178 27.01 -18.10 0.74
C LYS A 178 28.50 -18.44 0.77
N ALA A 179 28.93 -19.30 1.70
CA ALA A 179 30.32 -19.72 1.81
C ALA A 179 30.79 -20.45 0.54
N ARG A 180 29.96 -21.35 0.00
CA ARG A 180 30.26 -22.08 -1.25
C ARG A 180 30.40 -21.15 -2.45
N LYS A 181 29.47 -20.20 -2.62
CA LYS A 181 29.54 -19.19 -3.70
C LYS A 181 30.76 -18.28 -3.57
N GLN A 182 31.15 -17.92 -2.34
CA GLN A 182 32.32 -17.07 -2.11
C GLN A 182 33.64 -17.81 -2.39
N ALA A 183 33.73 -19.08 -2.02
CA ALA A 183 34.88 -19.94 -2.34
C ALA A 183 35.03 -20.15 -3.85
N GLU A 184 33.93 -20.42 -4.56
CA GLU A 184 33.93 -20.59 -6.01
C GLU A 184 34.31 -19.30 -6.75
N ALA A 185 33.81 -18.15 -6.28
CA ALA A 185 34.19 -16.85 -6.83
C ALA A 185 35.68 -16.52 -6.59
N LYS A 186 36.24 -16.89 -5.42
CA LYS A 186 37.66 -16.71 -5.12
C LYS A 186 38.53 -17.60 -6.00
N ALA A 187 38.17 -18.87 -6.15
CA ALA A 187 38.87 -19.82 -7.03
C ALA A 187 38.86 -19.35 -8.49
N ARG A 188 37.72 -18.84 -8.98
CA ARG A 188 37.59 -18.29 -10.34
C ARG A 188 38.44 -17.03 -10.54
N ARG A 189 38.54 -16.16 -9.53
CA ARG A 189 39.41 -14.97 -9.56
C ARG A 189 40.90 -15.35 -9.57
N GLU A 190 41.31 -16.35 -8.79
CA GLU A 190 42.70 -16.83 -8.76
C GLU A 190 43.11 -17.52 -10.07
N GLN A 191 42.21 -18.30 -10.68
CA GLN A 191 42.45 -18.90 -12.00
C GLN A 191 42.57 -17.83 -13.09
N ALA A 192 41.70 -16.81 -13.09
CA ALA A 192 41.77 -15.70 -14.04
C ALA A 192 43.05 -14.86 -13.86
N ALA A 193 43.51 -14.65 -12.62
CA ALA A 193 44.76 -13.93 -12.34
C ALA A 193 46.00 -14.71 -12.79
N ARG A 194 45.99 -16.04 -12.69
CA ARG A 194 47.07 -16.91 -13.19
C ARG A 194 47.12 -16.97 -14.71
N ALA A 195 45.96 -16.99 -15.37
CA ALA A 195 45.87 -16.99 -16.84
C ALA A 195 46.35 -15.66 -17.46
N LYS A 196 46.22 -14.54 -16.74
CA LYS A 196 46.66 -13.20 -17.20
C LYS A 196 48.15 -12.90 -16.94
N ARG A 197 48.84 -13.74 -16.15
CA ARG A 197 50.28 -13.65 -15.85
C ARG A 197 51.15 -14.58 -16.72
N ARG A 198 50.55 -15.20 -17.74
CA ARG A 198 51.21 -16.04 -18.73
C ARG A 198 51.12 -15.38 -20.08
#